data_AF-W1YFN2-F1
#
_entry.id   AF-W1YFN2-F1
#
_cell.length_a   1.000
_cell.length_b   1.000
_cell.length_c   1.000
_cell.angle_alpha   90.00
_cell.angle_beta   90.00
_cell.angle_gamma   90.00
#
_symmetry.space_group_name_H-M   'P 1'
#
loop_
_entity.id
_entity.type
_entity.pdbx_description
1 polymer ?
#
loop_
_entity_poly.entity_id
_entity_poly.type
_entity_poly.pdbx_seq_one_letter_code
_entity_poly.pdbx_strand_id
1 'polypeptide(L)' 'MEVIAFVGSSGTGKSHRALVVAHENNIECIIDDGILIHDNKIVAGFSA' A
#
# COMPACT_ATOMS: atom_id res chain seq x y z
N MET A 1 9.32 7.21 13.86
CA MET A 1 8.76 6.77 12.57
C MET A 1 8.02 5.48 12.82
N GLU A 2 6.74 5.42 12.50
CA GLU A 2 5.92 4.22 12.64
C GLU A 2 5.83 3.53 11.28
N VAL A 3 6.07 2.22 11.24
CA VAL A 3 6.10 1.43 10.00
C VAL A 3 5.14 0.27 10.15
N ILE A 4 4.20 0.15 9.20
CA ILE A 4 3.20 -0.91 9.16
C ILE A 4 3.47 -1.75 7.91
N ALA A 5 3.57 -3.07 8.08
CA ALA A 5 3.80 -4.02 6.98
C ALA A 5 2.81 -5.18 7.03
N PHE A 6 2.32 -5.59 5.86
CA PHE A 6 1.48 -6.78 5.69
C PHE A 6 2.30 -7.90 5.07
N VAL A 7 2.44 -9.02 5.76
CA VAL A 7 3.26 -10.16 5.32
C VAL A 7 2.40 -11.42 5.21
N GLY A 8 2.55 -12.18 4.13
CA GLY A 8 1.79 -13.41 3.87
C GLY A 8 1.79 -13.81 2.40
N SER A 9 1.32 -15.03 2.11
CA SER A 9 1.28 -15.60 0.75
C SER A 9 0.54 -14.72 -0.27
N SER A 10 0.81 -14.90 -1.57
CA SER A 10 0.06 -14.21 -2.63
C SER A 10 -1.43 -14.55 -2.57
N GLY A 11 -2.29 -13.59 -2.96
CA GLY A 11 -3.75 -13.77 -2.97
C GLY A 11 -4.46 -13.66 -1.61
N THR A 12 -3.76 -13.38 -0.50
CA THR A 12 -4.38 -13.27 0.84
C THR A 12 -5.01 -11.90 1.14
N GLY A 13 -5.06 -10.99 0.16
CA GLY A 13 -5.72 -9.67 0.32
C GLY A 13 -4.86 -8.58 0.97
N LYS A 14 -3.53 -8.74 1.05
CA LYS A 14 -2.60 -7.76 1.64
C LYS A 14 -2.75 -6.35 1.08
N SER A 15 -2.67 -6.17 -0.24
CA SER A 15 -2.79 -4.84 -0.87
C SER A 15 -4.16 -4.21 -0.62
N HIS A 16 -5.24 -5.00 -0.58
CA HIS A 16 -6.57 -4.51 -0.23
C HIS A 16 -6.64 -4.03 1.23
N ARG A 17 -6.04 -4.79 2.16
CA ARG A 17 -5.99 -4.40 3.58
C ARG A 17 -5.07 -3.19 3.82
N ALA A 18 -4.00 -3.06 3.06
CA ALA A 18 -3.09 -1.92 3.12
C ALA A 18 -3.82 -0.60 2.81
N LEU A 19 -4.72 -0.58 1.83
CA LEU A 19 -5.56 0.58 1.52
C LEU A 19 -6.47 0.96 2.69
N VAL A 20 -7.11 -0.02 3.33
CA VAL A 20 -7.99 0.21 4.49
C VAL A 20 -7.21 0.82 5.66
N VAL A 21 -6.05 0.24 5.99
CA VAL A 21 -5.21 0.73 7.10
C VAL A 21 -4.60 2.09 6.79
N ALA A 22 -4.24 2.36 5.54
CA ALA A 22 -3.79 3.67 5.13
C ALA A 22 -4.88 4.73 5.34
N HIS A 23 -6.11 4.43 4.94
CA HIS A 23 -7.25 5.32 5.17
C HIS A 23 -7.53 5.54 6.67
N GLU A 24 -7.55 4.47 7.49
CA GLU A 24 -7.81 4.57 8.93
C GLU A 24 -6.73 5.37 9.70
N ASN A 25 -5.50 5.40 9.19
CA ASN A 25 -4.37 6.07 9.84
C ASN A 25 -3.97 7.39 9.16
N ASN A 26 -4.79 7.91 8.23
CA ASN A 26 -4.48 9.11 7.43
C ASN A 26 -3.09 9.04 6.76
N ILE A 27 -2.71 7.85 6.27
CA ILE A 27 -1.48 7.64 5.52
C ILE A 27 -1.69 8.16 4.10
N GLU A 28 -0.92 9.18 3.73
CA GLU A 28 -1.04 9.91 2.48
C GLU A 28 -0.53 9.11 1.27
N CYS A 29 0.51 8.29 1.48
CA CYS A 29 1.21 7.55 0.43
C CYS A 29 1.41 6.08 0.80
N ILE A 30 1.25 5.18 -0.18
CA ILE A 30 1.57 3.75 -0.06
C ILE A 30 2.64 3.41 -1.10
N ILE A 31 3.60 2.57 -0.72
CA ILE A 31 4.53 1.94 -1.65
C ILE A 31 4.20 0.44 -1.70
N ASP A 32 3.87 -0.07 -2.89
CA ASP A 32 3.56 -1.49 -3.12
C ASP A 32 4.29 -1.97 -4.38
N ASP A 33 5.12 -3.01 -4.27
CA ASP A 33 5.83 -3.66 -5.38
C ASP A 33 6.43 -2.69 -6.44
N GLY A 34 7.12 -1.65 -5.98
CA GLY A 34 7.79 -0.66 -6.85
C GLY A 34 6.90 0.47 -7.38
N ILE A 35 5.64 0.53 -6.94
CA ILE A 35 4.68 1.57 -7.29
C ILE A 35 4.44 2.48 -6.09
N LEU A 36 4.35 3.79 -6.35
CA LEU A 36 3.88 4.80 -5.39
C LEU A 36 2.41 5.12 -5.67
N ILE A 37 1.58 4.97 -4.64
CA ILE A 37 0.14 5.25 -4.65
C ILE A 37 -0.13 6.44 -3.73
N HIS A 38 -0.83 7.45 -4.25
CA HIS A 38 -1.31 8.63 -3.52
C HIS A 38 -2.77 8.88 -3.93
N ASP A 39 -3.67 9.11 -2.96
CA ASP A 39 -5.11 9.28 -3.21
C ASP A 39 -5.74 8.18 -4.10
N ASN A 40 -5.42 6.91 -3.82
CA ASN A 40 -5.86 5.76 -4.62
C ASN A 40 -5.43 5.80 -6.11
N LYS A 41 -4.44 6.62 -6.46
CA LYS A 41 -3.88 6.71 -7.81
C LYS A 41 -2.41 6.34 -7.80
N ILE A 42 -1.98 5.62 -8.83
CA ILE A 42 -0.56 5.41 -9.11
C ILE A 42 0.02 6.72 -9.61
N VAL A 43 0.98 7.29 -8.86
CA VAL A 43 1.63 8.56 -9.21
C VAL A 43 3.08 8.39 -9.67
N ALA A 44 3.72 7.27 -9.34
CA ALA A 44 5.05 6.94 -9.82
C ALA A 44 5.32 5.42 -9.77
N GLY A 45 6.36 5.00 -10.49
CA GLY A 45 6.86 3.62 -10.46
C GLY A 45 6.15 2.68 -11.43
N PHE A 46 6.69 1.47 -11.51
CA PHE A 46 6.18 0.37 -12.30
C PHE A 46 6.30 -0.90 -11.45
N SER A 47 5.23 -1.70 -11.40
CA SER A 47 5.32 -3.06 -10.87
C SER A 47 5.72 -4.02 -11.98
N ALA A 48 6.20 -5.21 -11.59
CA ALA A 48 6.70 -6.25 -12.48
C ALA A 48 5.61 -6.87 -13.37
#